data_AF-A0A0H5Q4B4-F1
#
_entry.id   AF-A0A0H5Q4B4-F1
#
_cell.length_a   1.000
_cell.length_b   1.000
_cell.length_c   1.000
_cell.angle_alpha   90.00
_cell.angle_beta   90.00
_cell.angle_gamma   90.00
#
_symmetry.space_group_name_H-M   'P 1'
#
loop_
_entity.id
_entity.type
_entity.pdbx_description
1 polymer ?
#
loop_
_entity_poly.entity_id
_entity_poly.type
_entity_poly.pdbx_seq_one_letter_code
_entity_poly.pdbx_strand_id
1 'polypeptide(L)'
;MRRVDRLLLKIQQAERLDALQLGVALIGKRTESGKWEVYADLWDGKFGGKTQRITMEFDTLEEAQNAVAEIEEVHSPTGNRIKAGDGATVIIDDIAWAE
;
A
#
# COMPACT_ATOMS: atom_id res chain seq x y z
N MET A 1 -30.67 3.70 -11.49
CA MET A 1 -29.94 2.90 -10.48
C MET A 1 -30.49 3.28 -9.10
N ARG A 2 -30.94 2.31 -8.28
CA ARG A 2 -31.60 2.61 -6.98
C ARG A 2 -30.53 2.89 -5.91
N ARG A 3 -30.90 3.62 -4.85
CA ARG A 3 -29.98 3.98 -3.74
C ARG A 3 -29.32 2.76 -3.09
N VAL A 4 -30.04 1.64 -3.03
CA VAL A 4 -29.56 0.36 -2.47
C VAL A 4 -28.45 -0.24 -3.33
N ASP A 5 -28.58 -0.24 -4.65
CA ASP A 5 -27.55 -0.78 -5.57
C ASP A 5 -26.22 -0.05 -5.41
N ARG A 6 -26.27 1.29 -5.24
CA ARG A 6 -25.08 2.12 -5.02
C ARG A 6 -24.40 1.82 -3.67
N LEU A 7 -25.17 1.50 -2.62
CA LEU A 7 -24.61 1.13 -1.32
C LEU A 7 -23.95 -0.24 -1.36
N LEU A 8 -24.58 -1.23 -2.02
CA LEU A 8 -24.00 -2.56 -2.19
C LEU A 8 -22.68 -2.53 -2.98
N LEU A 9 -22.60 -1.73 -4.05
CA LEU A 9 -21.35 -1.55 -4.80
C LEU A 9 -20.23 -0.94 -3.96
N LYS A 10 -20.55 0.06 -3.12
CA LYS A 10 -19.57 0.67 -2.20
C LYS A 10 -19.08 -0.30 -1.15
N ILE A 11 -19.97 -1.13 -0.59
CA ILE A 11 -19.60 -2.18 0.37
C ILE A 11 -18.70 -3.22 -0.30
N GLN A 12 -19.03 -3.69 -1.51
CA GLN A 12 -18.18 -4.63 -2.23
C GLN A 12 -16.81 -4.06 -2.61
N GLN A 13 -16.74 -2.76 -2.94
CA GLN A 13 -15.46 -2.08 -3.15
C GLN A 13 -14.65 -1.99 -1.86
N ALA A 14 -15.29 -1.61 -0.74
CA ALA A 14 -14.65 -1.58 0.56
C ALA A 14 -14.16 -2.97 0.99
N GLU A 15 -14.97 -4.02 0.87
CA GLU A 15 -14.59 -5.41 1.18
C GLU A 15 -13.44 -5.92 0.31
N ARG A 16 -13.37 -5.51 -0.96
CA ARG A 16 -12.24 -5.84 -1.84
C ARG A 16 -10.95 -5.13 -1.43
N LEU A 17 -11.05 -3.89 -0.96
CA LEU A 17 -9.91 -3.12 -0.45
C LEU A 17 -9.46 -3.64 0.93
N ASP A 18 -10.40 -4.12 1.75
CA ASP A 18 -10.19 -4.76 3.06
C ASP A 18 -9.56 -6.17 2.97
N ALA A 19 -9.43 -6.73 1.75
CA ALA A 19 -8.86 -8.05 1.55
C ALA A 19 -7.32 -8.08 1.59
N LEU A 20 -6.67 -6.94 1.34
CA LEU A 20 -5.22 -6.80 1.35
C LEU A 20 -4.85 -5.54 2.13
N GLN A 21 -4.05 -5.69 3.18
CA GLN A 21 -3.54 -4.58 3.98
C GLN A 21 -2.11 -4.23 3.59
N LEU A 22 -1.69 -2.98 3.77
CA LEU A 22 -0.29 -2.61 3.62
C LEU A 22 0.55 -3.32 4.68
N GLY A 23 1.48 -4.18 4.25
CA GLY A 23 2.42 -4.86 5.13
C GLY A 23 3.74 -4.11 5.25
N VAL A 24 4.33 -3.78 4.11
CA VAL A 24 5.62 -3.08 4.02
C VAL A 24 5.56 -2.02 2.93
N ALA A 25 6.14 -0.85 3.20
CA ALA A 25 6.41 0.15 2.19
C ALA A 25 7.89 0.51 2.20
N LEU A 26 8.54 0.47 1.04
CA LEU A 26 9.91 0.90 0.84
C LEU A 26 9.90 2.18 0.01
N ILE A 27 10.60 3.20 0.48
CA ILE A 27 10.84 4.42 -0.29
C ILE A 27 12.34 4.50 -0.58
N GLY A 28 12.71 4.44 -1.86
CA GLY A 28 14.09 4.48 -2.31
C GLY A 28 14.33 5.63 -3.29
N LYS A 29 15.49 6.28 -3.22
CA LYS A 29 15.86 7.29 -4.22
C LYS A 29 16.71 6.65 -5.31
N ARG A 30 16.24 6.69 -6.56
CA ARG A 30 17.06 6.31 -7.71
C ARG A 30 18.16 7.32 -7.95
N THR A 31 19.40 6.83 -7.94
CA THR A 31 20.61 7.64 -8.18
C THR A 31 20.67 8.15 -9.62
N GLU A 32 20.25 7.35 -10.60
CA GLU A 32 20.30 7.69 -12.03
C GLU A 32 19.28 8.75 -12.45
N SER A 33 18.01 8.57 -12.04
CA SER A 33 16.92 9.48 -12.42
C SER A 33 16.69 10.60 -11.40
N GLY A 34 17.25 10.47 -10.19
CA GLY A 34 17.01 11.37 -9.07
C GLY A 34 15.61 11.23 -8.44
N LYS A 35 14.75 10.35 -8.98
CA LYS A 35 13.38 10.15 -8.55
C LYS A 35 13.27 9.28 -7.30
N TRP A 36 12.15 9.42 -6.60
CA TRP A 36 11.76 8.58 -5.48
C TRP A 36 10.85 7.46 -5.95
N GLU A 37 11.19 6.23 -5.63
CA GLU A 37 10.37 5.05 -5.90
C GLU A 37 9.73 4.56 -4.61
N VAL A 38 8.45 4.21 -4.71
CA VAL A 38 7.70 3.55 -3.65
C VAL A 38 7.42 2.12 -4.08
N TYR A 39 7.77 1.16 -3.22
CA TYR A 39 7.35 -0.23 -3.31
C TYR A 39 6.47 -0.56 -2.12
N ALA A 40 5.17 -0.70 -2.35
CA ALA A 40 4.20 -1.03 -1.32
C ALA A 40 3.72 -2.48 -1.51
N ASP A 41 4.04 -3.34 -0.54
CA ASP A 41 3.61 -4.73 -0.51
C ASP A 41 2.34 -4.87 0.35
N LEU A 42 1.26 -5.21 -0.33
CA LEU A 42 -0.03 -5.54 0.27
C LEU A 42 -0.12 -7.05 0.52
N TRP A 43 -0.71 -7.43 1.66
CA TRP A 43 -0.82 -8.82 2.10
C TRP A 43 -2.16 -9.11 2.78
N ASP A 44 -2.70 -10.31 2.57
CA ASP A 44 -3.96 -10.78 3.20
C ASP A 44 -3.79 -11.37 4.61
N GLY A 45 -2.59 -11.31 5.18
CA GLY A 45 -2.32 -11.78 6.54
C GLY A 45 -2.16 -13.27 6.72
N LYS A 46 -2.22 -14.07 5.64
CA LYS A 46 -2.09 -15.53 5.70
C LYS A 46 -0.75 -15.98 5.13
N PHE A 47 -0.12 -16.95 5.79
CA PHE A 47 1.07 -17.59 5.25
C PHE A 47 0.74 -18.31 3.94
N GLY A 48 1.49 -18.03 2.87
CA GLY A 48 1.16 -18.50 1.52
C GLY A 48 -0.14 -17.90 0.95
N GLY A 49 -0.65 -16.84 1.57
CA GLY A 49 -1.84 -16.11 1.14
C GLY A 49 -1.56 -15.17 -0.02
N LYS A 50 -2.53 -14.31 -0.30
CA LYS A 50 -2.44 -13.34 -1.40
C LYS A 50 -1.52 -12.19 -1.03
N THR A 51 -0.63 -11.86 -1.96
CA THR A 51 0.21 -10.67 -1.91
C THR A 51 0.06 -9.88 -3.20
N GLN A 52 0.25 -8.56 -3.12
CA GLN A 52 0.27 -7.67 -4.27
C GLN A 52 1.30 -6.58 -4.03
N ARG A 53 2.14 -6.31 -5.04
CA ARG A 53 3.08 -5.18 -5.01
C ARG A 53 2.54 -4.02 -5.85
N ILE A 54 2.61 -2.82 -5.31
CA ILE A 54 2.39 -1.57 -6.00
C ILE A 54 3.74 -0.86 -6.12
N THR A 55 4.07 -0.40 -7.32
CA THR A 55 5.29 0.38 -7.60
C THR A 55 4.92 1.72 -8.20
N MET A 56 5.46 2.80 -7.66
CA MET A 56 5.19 4.17 -8.10
C MET A 56 6.48 5.00 -8.10
N GLU A 57 6.56 6.02 -8.97
CA GLU A 57 7.67 6.98 -9.02
C GLU A 57 7.16 8.40 -8.74
N PHE A 58 7.96 9.18 -8.01
CA PHE A 58 7.68 10.55 -7.62
C PHE A 58 8.92 11.43 -7.79
N ASP A 59 8.71 12.73 -7.97
CA ASP A 59 9.81 13.70 -8.09
C ASP A 59 10.34 14.11 -6.70
N THR A 60 9.49 14.04 -5.67
CA THR A 60 9.85 14.43 -4.29
C THR A 60 9.62 13.32 -3.27
N LEU A 61 10.37 13.38 -2.16
CA LEU A 61 10.19 12.46 -1.02
C LEU A 61 8.81 12.65 -0.38
N GLU A 62 8.34 13.89 -0.31
CA GLU A 62 7.05 14.22 0.30
C GLU A 62 5.89 13.56 -0.46
N GLU A 63 5.90 13.60 -1.79
CA GLU A 63 4.91 12.89 -2.62
C GLU A 63 4.97 11.38 -2.42
N ALA A 64 6.17 10.80 -2.34
CA ALA A 64 6.34 9.38 -2.06
C ALA A 64 5.79 8.98 -0.68
N GLN A 65 6.03 9.80 0.35
CA GLN A 65 5.49 9.57 1.69
C GLN A 65 3.96 9.71 1.73
N ASN A 66 3.42 10.74 1.07
CA ASN A 66 1.97 10.93 0.96
C ASN A 66 1.30 9.75 0.26
N ALA A 67 1.92 9.20 -0.80
CA ALA A 67 1.39 8.03 -1.49
C ALA A 67 1.34 6.78 -0.59
N VAL A 68 2.37 6.56 0.24
CA VAL A 68 2.36 5.46 1.22
C VAL A 68 1.24 5.64 2.24
N ALA A 69 1.04 6.87 2.74
CA ALA A 69 -0.05 7.17 3.67
C ALA A 69 -1.43 6.96 3.03
N GLU A 70 -1.63 7.36 1.77
CA GLU A 70 -2.86 7.10 1.03
C GLU A 70 -3.10 5.59 0.82
N ILE A 71 -2.06 4.83 0.48
CA ILE A 71 -2.15 3.37 0.35
C ILE A 71 -2.53 2.75 1.69
N GLU A 72 -1.91 3.17 2.79
CA GLU A 72 -2.26 2.70 4.13
C GLU A 72 -3.71 3.04 4.49
N GLU A 73 -4.20 4.24 4.18
CA GLU A 73 -5.59 4.65 4.45
C GLU A 73 -6.59 3.82 3.63
N VAL A 74 -6.34 3.65 2.33
CA VAL A 74 -7.22 2.89 1.42
C VAL A 74 -7.23 1.40 1.77
N HIS A 75 -6.09 0.87 2.22
CA HIS A 75 -5.92 -0.53 2.59
C HIS A 75 -5.92 -0.76 4.11
N SER A 76 -6.46 0.20 4.88
CA SER A 76 -6.65 0.06 6.32
C SER A 76 -7.85 -0.85 6.58
N PRO A 77 -7.67 -1.97 7.30
CA PRO A 77 -8.75 -2.93 7.43
C PRO A 77 -9.93 -2.37 8.24
N THR A 78 -11.14 -2.40 7.68
CA THR A 78 -12.34 -1.84 8.34
C THR A 78 -12.84 -2.64 9.53
N GLY A 79 -12.38 -3.89 9.70
CA GLY A 79 -12.76 -4.73 10.84
C GLY A 79 -11.84 -5.90 11.18
N ASN A 80 -10.91 -6.27 10.29
CA ASN A 80 -9.98 -7.39 10.48
C ASN A 80 -8.55 -6.93 10.28
N ARG A 81 -8.05 -6.00 11.11
CA ARG A 81 -6.61 -5.76 11.19
C ARG A 81 -5.96 -7.09 11.55
N ILE A 82 -5.18 -7.65 10.64
CA ILE A 82 -4.54 -8.94 10.89
C ILE A 82 -3.61 -8.71 12.09
N LYS A 83 -3.92 -9.37 13.22
CA LYS A 83 -3.21 -9.25 14.50
C LYS A 83 -1.75 -9.73 14.45
N ALA A 84 -1.21 -10.03 13.27
CA ALA A 84 0.11 -10.61 13.08
C ALA A 84 1.25 -9.57 12.96
N GLY A 85 0.96 -8.27 12.97
CA GLY A 85 2.00 -7.24 12.97
C GLY A 85 1.45 -5.88 13.34
N ASP A 86 2.11 -5.21 14.28
CA ASP A 86 1.82 -3.84 14.67
C ASP A 86 2.16 -2.88 13.50
N GLY A 87 1.20 -2.68 12.60
CA GLY A 87 1.26 -1.64 11.56
C GLY A 87 2.20 -1.93 10.38
N ALA A 88 2.12 -1.05 9.38
CA ALA A 88 3.03 -1.06 8.25
C ALA A 88 4.41 -0.60 8.71
N THR A 89 5.47 -1.31 8.29
CA THR A 89 6.84 -0.84 8.49
C THR A 89 7.27 -0.08 7.24
N VAL A 90 7.55 1.22 7.41
CA VAL A 90 8.12 2.07 6.35
C VAL A 90 9.64 2.07 6.50
N ILE A 91 10.35 1.64 5.45
CA ILE A 91 11.81 1.71 5.38
C ILE A 91 12.16 2.73 4.30
N ILE A 92 12.86 3.79 4.70
CA ILE A 92 13.39 4.79 3.78
C ILE A 92 14.87 4.49 3.66
N ASP A 93 15.30 4.12 2.47
CA ASP A 93 16.68 3.72 2.20
C ASP A 93 17.25 4.54 1.04
N ASP A 94 18.51 4.92 1.14
CA ASP A 94 19.28 5.50 0.05
C ASP A 94 19.93 4.41 -0.81
N ILE A 95 19.24 3.28 -0.98
CA ILE A 95 19.68 2.16 -1.82
C ILE A 95 20.03 2.68 -3.22
N ALA A 96 21.33 2.69 -3.50
CA ALA A 96 21.84 2.64 -4.86
C ALA A 96 21.47 1.26 -5.40
N TRP A 97 20.43 1.21 -6.24
CA TRP A 97 20.10 0.00 -6.97
C TRP A 97 21.32 -0.37 -7.82
N ALA A 98 21.92 -1.53 -7.55
CA ALA A 98 22.98 -2.06 -8.41
C ALA A 98 22.36 -2.45 -9.76
N GLU A 99 23.00 -2.00 -10.85
CA GLU A 99 22.66 -2.35 -12.24
C GLU A 99 22.62 -3.87 -12.49
#